data_AF-A0A5Q4GZD0-F1
#
_entry.id   AF-A0A5Q4GZD0-F1
#
_cell.length_a   1.000
_cell.length_b   1.000
_cell.length_c   1.000
_cell.angle_alpha   90.00
_cell.angle_beta   90.00
_cell.angle_gamma   90.00
#
_symmetry.space_group_name_H-M   'P 1'
#
loop_
_entity.id
_entity.type
_entity.pdbx_description
1 polymer ?
#
loop_
_entity_poly.entity_id
_entity_poly.type
_entity_poly.pdbx_seq_one_letter_code
_entity_poly.pdbx_strand_id
1 'polypeptide(L)'
;MTRQEIATLACKILAVWMFVQTALMAYTVVNAVVSLLIGVFGNGRFGADLAAAGFASIHVLIMLLIGLVLWFKGSTLAARMVSDDPTPVTRPEMTQEAVLAVALPAVGVFALISVVRSVATSIIHMSLAEGTWASPRWQAVFWSSMIGLALAIWLIFGSRGIARFVLWVRTAGVNSGVKSTDA
;
A
#
# COMPACT_ATOMS: atom_id res chain seq x y z
N MET A 1 -0.40 -26.49 6.21
CA MET A 1 -0.97 -25.14 6.15
C MET A 1 -1.52 -24.92 4.75
N THR A 2 -2.81 -24.62 4.59
CA THR A 2 -3.46 -24.52 3.26
C THR A 2 -3.18 -23.16 2.61
N ARG A 3 -3.27 -23.07 1.27
CA ARG A 3 -3.15 -21.77 0.54
C ARG A 3 -4.13 -20.73 1.06
N GLN A 4 -5.32 -21.19 1.46
CA GLN A 4 -6.36 -20.37 2.06
C GLN A 4 -5.97 -19.81 3.44
N GLU A 5 -5.28 -20.61 4.27
CA GLU A 5 -4.75 -20.14 5.56
C GLU A 5 -3.71 -19.05 5.38
N ILE A 6 -2.81 -19.20 4.42
CA ILE A 6 -1.77 -18.19 4.10
C ILE A 6 -2.41 -16.90 3.59
N ALA A 7 -3.36 -17.00 2.66
CA ALA A 7 -4.09 -15.84 2.15
C ALA A 7 -4.89 -15.12 3.25
N THR A 8 -5.51 -15.89 4.16
CA THR A 8 -6.21 -15.34 5.32
C THR A 8 -5.23 -14.64 6.26
N LEU A 9 -4.06 -15.22 6.48
CA LEU A 9 -3.01 -14.64 7.33
C LEU A 9 -2.45 -13.35 6.72
N ALA A 10 -2.26 -13.31 5.40
CA ALA A 10 -1.88 -12.11 4.67
C ALA A 10 -2.95 -11.00 4.78
N CYS A 11 -4.23 -11.34 4.60
CA CYS A 11 -5.34 -10.39 4.80
C CYS A 11 -5.37 -9.82 6.22
N LYS A 12 -5.13 -10.67 7.24
CA LYS A 12 -5.07 -10.23 8.64
C LYS A 12 -3.87 -9.34 8.93
N ILE A 13 -2.68 -9.67 8.41
CA ILE A 13 -1.50 -8.80 8.53
C ILE A 13 -1.77 -7.44 7.91
N LEU A 14 -2.40 -7.41 6.73
CA LEU A 14 -2.73 -6.17 6.04
C LEU A 14 -3.77 -5.34 6.81
N ALA A 15 -4.76 -6.00 7.41
CA ALA A 15 -5.74 -5.35 8.29
C ALA A 15 -5.08 -4.74 9.55
N VAL A 16 -4.21 -5.48 10.25
CA VAL A 16 -3.45 -4.97 11.41
C VAL A 16 -2.63 -3.76 11.02
N TRP A 17 -1.95 -3.84 9.88
CA TRP A 17 -1.18 -2.70 9.39
C TRP A 17 -2.08 -1.49 9.09
N MET A 18 -3.23 -1.68 8.45
CA MET A 18 -4.19 -0.59 8.23
C MET A 18 -4.67 0.02 9.54
N PHE A 19 -4.86 -0.76 10.60
CA PHE A 19 -5.20 -0.22 11.92
C PHE A 19 -4.06 0.60 12.53
N VAL A 20 -2.81 0.12 12.44
CA VAL A 20 -1.63 0.88 12.88
C VAL A 20 -1.55 2.21 12.12
N GLN A 21 -1.74 2.15 10.81
CA GLN A 21 -1.67 3.33 9.93
C GLN A 21 -2.80 4.31 10.26
N THR A 22 -4.02 3.81 10.48
CA THR A 22 -5.17 4.61 10.96
C THR A 22 -4.87 5.28 12.30
N ALA A 23 -4.27 4.57 13.26
CA ALA A 23 -3.88 5.12 14.56
C ALA A 23 -2.83 6.22 14.43
N LEU A 24 -1.83 6.05 13.55
CA LEU A 24 -0.85 7.09 13.25
C LEU A 24 -1.49 8.32 12.59
N MET A 25 -2.47 8.12 11.70
CA MET A 25 -3.21 9.23 11.08
C MET A 25 -4.17 9.92 12.04
N ALA A 26 -4.66 9.24 13.06
CA ALA A 26 -5.56 9.83 14.05
C ALA A 26 -4.92 11.07 14.71
N TYR A 27 -3.60 11.07 14.90
CA TYR A 27 -2.85 12.24 15.35
C TYR A 27 -3.04 13.46 14.44
N THR A 28 -3.07 13.27 13.11
CA THR A 28 -3.29 14.37 12.16
C THR A 28 -4.71 14.93 12.23
N VAL A 29 -5.70 14.07 12.50
CA VAL A 29 -7.09 14.50 12.73
C VAL A 29 -7.18 15.31 14.02
N VAL A 30 -6.54 14.84 15.10
CA VAL A 30 -6.48 15.59 16.37
C VAL A 30 -5.85 16.97 16.16
N ASN A 31 -4.73 17.06 15.45
CA ASN A 31 -4.11 18.34 15.13
C ASN A 31 -5.02 19.24 14.27
N ALA A 32 -5.73 18.68 13.29
CA ALA A 32 -6.67 19.44 12.47
C ALA A 32 -7.83 20.00 13.31
N VAL A 33 -8.35 19.21 14.27
CA VAL A 33 -9.39 19.65 15.21
C VAL A 33 -8.86 20.77 16.13
N VAL A 34 -7.63 20.64 16.64
CA VAL A 34 -7.01 21.69 17.46
C VAL A 34 -6.83 22.98 16.66
N SER A 35 -6.31 22.91 15.43
CA SER A 35 -6.20 24.06 14.53
C SER A 35 -7.55 24.71 14.26
N LEU A 36 -8.59 23.90 14.06
CA LEU A 36 -9.95 24.39 13.87
C LEU A 36 -10.47 25.13 15.11
N LEU A 37 -10.24 24.61 16.32
CA LEU A 37 -10.61 25.30 17.55
C LEU A 37 -9.87 26.64 17.68
N ILE A 38 -8.58 26.69 17.39
CA ILE A 38 -7.81 27.94 17.36
C ILE A 38 -8.39 28.92 16.33
N GLY A 39 -8.77 28.43 15.14
CA GLY A 39 -9.39 29.24 14.09
C GLY A 39 -10.81 29.72 14.40
N VAL A 40 -11.58 29.00 15.23
CA VAL A 40 -12.89 29.46 15.73
C VAL A 40 -12.74 30.63 16.70
N PHE A 41 -11.75 30.56 17.59
CA PHE A 41 -11.50 31.58 18.61
C PHE A 41 -10.52 32.68 18.16
N GLY A 42 -9.91 32.53 16.97
CA GLY A 42 -8.96 33.46 16.37
C GLY A 42 -9.48 34.08 15.06
N ASN A 43 -8.89 35.21 14.66
CA ASN A 43 -9.31 35.97 13.46
C ASN A 43 -8.85 35.36 12.11
N GLY A 44 -8.83 34.04 11.93
CA GLY A 44 -8.29 33.49 10.68
C GLY A 44 -8.67 32.07 10.30
N ARG A 45 -9.20 31.94 9.07
CA ARG A 45 -9.24 30.74 8.20
C ARG A 45 -10.10 29.54 8.60
N PHE A 46 -11.10 29.73 9.48
CA PHE A 46 -12.04 28.66 9.87
C PHE A 46 -12.56 27.77 8.72
N GLY A 47 -12.97 28.36 7.59
CA GLY A 47 -13.49 27.60 6.45
C GLY A 47 -12.46 26.70 5.78
N ALA A 48 -11.21 27.15 5.65
CA ALA A 48 -10.13 26.36 5.06
C ALA A 48 -9.70 25.22 6.01
N ASP A 49 -9.65 25.49 7.31
CA ASP A 49 -9.30 24.51 8.33
C ASP A 49 -10.39 23.44 8.48
N LEU A 50 -11.67 23.83 8.39
CA LEU A 50 -12.80 22.90 8.36
C LEU A 50 -12.76 21.96 7.15
N ALA A 51 -12.48 22.49 5.97
CA ALA A 51 -12.33 21.68 4.76
C ALA A 51 -11.17 20.68 4.88
N ALA A 52 -10.01 21.13 5.39
CA ALA A 52 -8.85 20.28 5.61
C ALA A 52 -9.12 19.18 6.65
N ALA A 53 -9.76 19.53 7.78
CA ALA A 53 -10.14 18.59 8.83
C ALA A 53 -11.15 17.54 8.33
N GLY A 54 -12.16 17.97 7.58
CA GLY A 54 -13.15 17.09 6.97
C GLY A 54 -12.50 16.08 6.03
N PHE A 55 -11.63 16.54 5.13
CA PHE A 55 -10.96 15.66 4.16
C PHE A 55 -10.02 14.66 4.83
N ALA A 56 -9.24 15.11 5.83
CA ALA A 56 -8.38 14.23 6.62
C ALA A 56 -9.21 13.15 7.34
N SER A 57 -10.34 13.53 7.92
CA SER A 57 -11.23 12.61 8.64
C SER A 57 -11.83 11.55 7.72
N ILE A 58 -12.27 11.92 6.52
CA ILE A 58 -12.80 10.97 5.52
C ILE A 58 -11.74 9.93 5.16
N HIS A 59 -10.49 10.34 4.93
CA HIS A 59 -9.41 9.41 4.58
C HIS A 59 -9.16 8.38 5.69
N VAL A 60 -9.10 8.83 6.95
CA VAL A 60 -8.94 7.95 8.13
C VAL A 60 -10.12 7.00 8.26
N LEU A 61 -11.33 7.47 8.03
CA LEU A 61 -12.53 6.65 8.10
C LEU A 61 -12.53 5.54 7.04
N ILE A 62 -12.14 5.87 5.80
CA ILE A 62 -12.03 4.89 4.71
C ILE A 62 -10.98 3.82 5.04
N MET A 63 -9.80 4.22 5.51
CA MET A 63 -8.75 3.30 5.96
C MET A 63 -9.25 2.34 7.04
N LEU A 64 -9.93 2.88 8.05
CA LEU A 64 -10.50 2.11 9.15
C LEU A 64 -11.52 1.10 8.64
N LEU A 65 -12.45 1.53 7.77
CA LEU A 65 -13.47 0.66 7.20
C LEU A 65 -12.87 -0.48 6.36
N ILE A 66 -11.88 -0.19 5.52
CA ILE A 66 -11.20 -1.22 4.71
C ILE A 66 -10.46 -2.21 5.63
N GLY A 67 -9.74 -1.71 6.64
CA GLY A 67 -9.08 -2.56 7.64
C GLY A 67 -10.07 -3.47 8.37
N LEU A 68 -11.23 -2.94 8.74
CA LEU A 68 -12.32 -3.70 9.37
C LEU A 68 -12.88 -4.78 8.45
N VAL A 69 -13.13 -4.44 7.19
CA VAL A 69 -13.62 -5.40 6.17
C VAL A 69 -12.60 -6.52 5.97
N LEU A 70 -11.32 -6.21 5.85
CA LEU A 70 -10.26 -7.22 5.72
C LEU A 70 -10.12 -8.09 6.97
N TRP A 71 -10.29 -7.51 8.14
CA TRP A 71 -10.23 -8.25 9.41
C TRP A 71 -11.36 -9.27 9.53
N PHE A 72 -12.61 -8.85 9.29
CA PHE A 72 -13.78 -9.70 9.45
C PHE A 72 -14.06 -10.61 8.25
N LYS A 73 -13.85 -10.12 7.02
CA LYS A 73 -14.13 -10.86 5.78
C LYS A 73 -12.89 -11.43 5.11
N GLY A 74 -11.71 -11.38 5.76
CA GLY A 74 -10.46 -11.89 5.21
C GLY A 74 -10.52 -13.35 4.77
N SER A 75 -11.25 -14.20 5.50
CA SER A 75 -11.45 -15.61 5.13
C SER A 75 -12.33 -15.79 3.88
N THR A 76 -13.37 -14.97 3.75
CA THR A 76 -14.25 -14.97 2.57
C THR A 76 -13.53 -14.44 1.33
N LEU A 77 -12.72 -13.39 1.50
CA LEU A 77 -11.86 -12.84 0.45
C LEU A 77 -10.80 -13.86 0.03
N ALA A 78 -10.13 -14.51 0.98
CA ALA A 78 -9.17 -15.57 0.71
C ALA A 78 -9.81 -16.75 -0.04
N ALA A 79 -11.03 -17.15 0.35
CA ALA A 79 -11.77 -18.20 -0.35
C ALA A 79 -12.06 -17.81 -1.82
N ARG A 80 -12.44 -16.55 -2.08
CA ARG A 80 -12.67 -16.05 -3.45
C ARG A 80 -11.39 -15.91 -4.27
N MET A 81 -10.27 -15.59 -3.65
CA MET A 81 -8.97 -15.47 -4.35
C MET A 81 -8.39 -16.82 -4.78
N VAL A 82 -8.85 -17.92 -4.16
CA VAL A 82 -8.32 -19.28 -4.35
C VAL A 82 -9.38 -20.25 -4.90
N SER A 83 -10.63 -19.81 -5.15
CA SER A 83 -11.73 -20.72 -5.51
C SER A 83 -11.57 -21.41 -6.88
N ASP A 84 -10.71 -20.89 -7.75
CA ASP A 84 -10.52 -21.42 -9.11
C ASP A 84 -9.35 -22.41 -9.23
N ASP A 85 -8.88 -23.00 -8.13
CA ASP A 85 -7.86 -24.04 -8.16
C ASP A 85 -8.55 -25.43 -8.08
N PRO A 86 -8.89 -26.08 -9.22
CA PRO A 86 -9.65 -27.35 -9.24
C PRO A 86 -8.85 -28.54 -8.70
N THR A 87 -7.59 -28.34 -8.31
CA THR A 87 -6.74 -29.41 -7.79
C THR A 87 -6.46 -29.19 -6.31
N PRO A 88 -6.93 -30.07 -5.40
CA PRO A 88 -6.52 -30.02 -4.01
C PRO A 88 -5.00 -30.21 -3.98
N VAL A 89 -4.32 -29.17 -3.48
CA VAL A 89 -2.85 -29.13 -3.37
C VAL A 89 -2.44 -30.11 -2.27
N THR A 90 -2.42 -31.40 -2.61
CA THR A 90 -1.91 -32.48 -1.75
C THR A 90 -0.38 -32.49 -1.70
N ARG A 91 0.30 -31.59 -2.41
CA ARG A 91 1.75 -31.41 -2.31
C ARG A 91 2.10 -30.31 -1.32
N PRO A 92 2.95 -30.58 -0.31
CA PRO A 92 3.33 -29.63 0.74
C PRO A 92 4.35 -28.58 0.30
N GLU A 93 4.70 -28.52 -0.98
CA GLU A 93 5.67 -27.53 -1.45
C GLU A 93 4.96 -26.21 -1.69
N MET A 94 4.80 -25.47 -0.60
CA MET A 94 4.62 -24.03 -0.62
C MET A 94 5.86 -23.43 -1.30
N THR A 95 5.83 -23.34 -2.62
CA THR A 95 6.97 -22.85 -3.38
C THR A 95 7.20 -21.38 -3.02
N GLN A 96 8.48 -21.00 -2.91
CA GLN A 96 8.86 -19.62 -2.64
C GLN A 96 8.24 -18.63 -3.64
N GLU A 97 7.98 -19.08 -4.87
CA GLU A 97 7.25 -18.34 -5.90
C GLU A 97 5.82 -18.00 -5.48
N ALA A 98 5.08 -18.94 -4.90
CA ALA A 98 3.71 -18.69 -4.42
C ALA A 98 3.70 -17.67 -3.27
N VAL A 99 4.71 -17.70 -2.39
CA VAL A 99 4.85 -16.71 -1.30
C VAL A 99 5.17 -15.32 -1.85
N LEU A 100 6.13 -15.22 -2.77
CA LEU A 100 6.51 -13.95 -3.40
C LEU A 100 5.35 -13.36 -4.23
N ALA A 101 4.58 -14.20 -4.90
CA ALA A 101 3.42 -13.79 -5.68
C ALA A 101 2.31 -13.16 -4.82
N VAL A 102 2.22 -13.51 -3.52
CA VAL A 102 1.28 -12.91 -2.57
C VAL A 102 1.91 -11.70 -1.84
N ALA A 103 3.20 -11.80 -1.49
CA ALA A 103 3.90 -10.75 -0.75
C ALA A 103 4.12 -9.47 -1.58
N LEU A 104 4.51 -9.59 -2.86
CA LEU A 104 4.79 -8.44 -3.71
C LEU A 104 3.57 -7.54 -3.94
N PRO A 105 2.37 -8.07 -4.25
CA PRO A 105 1.16 -7.25 -4.31
C PRO A 105 0.81 -6.61 -2.96
N ALA A 106 0.99 -7.32 -1.85
CA ALA A 106 0.73 -6.75 -0.52
C ALA A 106 1.66 -5.56 -0.22
N VAL A 107 2.95 -5.67 -0.55
CA VAL A 107 3.92 -4.57 -0.45
C VAL A 107 3.58 -3.44 -1.44
N GLY A 108 3.14 -3.78 -2.65
CA GLY A 108 2.68 -2.80 -3.64
C GLY A 108 1.48 -1.98 -3.13
N VAL A 109 0.49 -2.64 -2.55
CA VAL A 109 -0.68 -1.98 -1.91
C VAL A 109 -0.24 -1.09 -0.75
N PHE A 110 0.70 -1.55 0.06
CA PHE A 110 1.28 -0.78 1.16
C PHE A 110 1.98 0.49 0.67
N ALA A 111 2.81 0.37 -0.37
CA ALA A 111 3.48 1.51 -0.99
C ALA A 111 2.47 2.47 -1.63
N LEU A 112 1.44 1.92 -2.29
CA LEU A 112 0.40 2.70 -2.97
C LEU A 112 -0.30 3.65 -2.01
N ILE A 113 -0.64 3.18 -0.81
CA ILE A 113 -1.32 3.98 0.21
C ILE A 113 -0.50 5.21 0.62
N SER A 114 0.79 5.00 0.88
CA SER A 114 1.71 6.06 1.31
C SER A 114 1.84 7.13 0.22
N VAL A 115 1.91 6.68 -1.03
CA VAL A 115 2.07 7.57 -2.18
C VAL A 115 0.77 8.30 -2.51
N VAL A 116 -0.38 7.62 -2.52
CA VAL A 116 -1.69 8.25 -2.76
C VAL A 116 -1.92 9.37 -1.75
N ARG A 117 -1.55 9.14 -0.47
CA ARG A 117 -1.58 10.19 0.54
C ARG A 117 -0.69 11.38 0.16
N SER A 118 0.55 11.13 -0.24
CA SER A 118 1.48 12.19 -0.67
C SER A 118 0.91 13.00 -1.83
N VAL A 119 0.38 12.33 -2.86
CA VAL A 119 -0.27 12.96 -4.02
C VAL A 119 -1.46 13.82 -3.59
N ALA A 120 -2.34 13.29 -2.74
CA ALA A 120 -3.49 14.05 -2.23
C ALA A 120 -3.05 15.31 -1.49
N THR A 121 -2.03 15.22 -0.63
CA THR A 121 -1.49 16.40 0.08
C THR A 121 -0.86 17.41 -0.89
N SER A 122 -0.17 16.96 -1.93
CA SER A 122 0.40 17.85 -2.95
C SER A 122 -0.67 18.61 -3.75
N ILE A 123 -1.79 17.95 -4.07
CA ILE A 123 -2.93 18.55 -4.77
C ILE A 123 -3.62 19.60 -3.89
N ILE A 124 -3.82 19.31 -2.60
CA ILE A 124 -4.42 20.27 -1.65
C ILE A 124 -3.52 21.49 -1.48
N HIS A 125 -2.20 21.30 -1.37
CA HIS A 125 -1.28 22.43 -1.30
C HIS A 125 -1.33 23.30 -2.57
N MET A 126 -1.52 22.68 -3.74
CA MET A 126 -1.64 23.39 -5.01
C MET A 126 -2.91 24.25 -5.09
N SER A 127 -4.04 23.77 -4.54
CA SER A 127 -5.30 24.54 -4.58
C SER A 127 -5.34 25.71 -3.60
N LEU A 128 -4.51 25.69 -2.56
CA LEU A 128 -4.54 26.69 -1.48
C LEU A 128 -3.46 27.77 -1.61
N ALA A 129 -2.43 27.59 -2.45
CA ALA A 129 -1.31 28.51 -2.55
C ALA A 129 -1.10 28.99 -3.99
N GLU A 130 -1.30 30.29 -4.23
CA GLU A 130 -0.95 30.91 -5.50
C GLU A 130 0.58 30.92 -5.66
N GLY A 131 1.08 30.44 -6.80
CA GLY A 131 2.52 30.42 -7.12
C GLY A 131 3.31 29.19 -6.66
N THR A 132 2.71 28.21 -5.96
CA THR A 132 3.45 27.02 -5.50
C THR A 132 4.04 26.14 -6.61
N TRP A 133 3.47 26.19 -7.82
CA TRP A 133 3.92 25.35 -8.95
C TRP A 133 5.36 25.64 -9.40
N ALA A 134 5.80 26.90 -9.24
CA ALA A 134 7.16 27.31 -9.58
C ALA A 134 8.20 26.89 -8.53
N SER A 135 7.78 26.43 -7.34
CA SER A 135 8.71 26.07 -6.29
C SER A 135 9.41 24.72 -6.58
N PRO A 136 10.76 24.68 -6.63
CA PRO A 136 11.49 23.44 -6.90
C PRO A 136 11.19 22.34 -5.87
N ARG A 137 10.94 22.75 -4.62
CA ARG A 137 10.58 21.84 -3.53
C ARG A 137 9.27 21.12 -3.80
N TRP A 138 8.24 21.83 -4.26
CA TRP A 138 6.95 21.21 -4.57
C TRP A 138 7.09 20.26 -5.77
N GLN A 139 7.82 20.67 -6.81
CA GLN A 139 8.06 19.82 -7.98
C GLN A 139 8.76 18.51 -7.59
N ALA A 140 9.79 18.56 -6.74
CA ALA A 140 10.49 17.37 -6.26
C ALA A 140 9.54 16.42 -5.48
N VAL A 141 8.69 16.95 -4.60
CA VAL A 141 7.71 16.14 -3.84
C VAL A 141 6.65 15.55 -4.77
N PHE A 142 6.16 16.33 -5.74
CA PHE A 142 5.18 15.85 -6.70
C PHE A 142 5.75 14.73 -7.59
N TRP A 143 6.93 14.94 -8.18
CA TRP A 143 7.56 13.94 -9.04
C TRP A 143 7.97 12.68 -8.29
N SER A 144 8.52 12.80 -7.08
CA SER A 144 8.80 11.63 -6.24
C SER A 144 7.54 10.85 -5.90
N SER A 145 6.41 11.54 -5.67
CA SER A 145 5.11 10.89 -5.47
C SER A 145 4.63 10.19 -6.75
N MET A 146 4.75 10.81 -7.92
CA MET A 146 4.39 10.18 -9.20
C MET A 146 5.23 8.93 -9.48
N ILE A 147 6.54 8.98 -9.24
CA ILE A 147 7.44 7.82 -9.39
C ILE A 147 7.05 6.73 -8.39
N GLY A 148 6.80 7.09 -7.13
CA GLY A 148 6.31 6.15 -6.12
C GLY A 148 5.00 5.48 -6.53
N LEU A 149 4.13 6.21 -7.23
CA LEU A 149 2.80 5.72 -7.64
C LEU A 149 2.97 4.69 -8.75
N ALA A 150 3.80 5.03 -9.74
CA ALA A 150 4.18 4.12 -10.82
C ALA A 150 4.81 2.84 -10.26
N LEU A 151 5.73 2.94 -9.29
CA LEU A 151 6.35 1.78 -8.65
C LEU A 151 5.35 0.92 -7.87
N ALA A 152 4.44 1.55 -7.13
CA ALA A 152 3.41 0.83 -6.38
C ALA A 152 2.43 0.09 -7.31
N ILE A 153 1.95 0.75 -8.36
CA ILE A 153 1.11 0.13 -9.40
C ILE A 153 1.88 -1.01 -10.09
N TRP A 154 3.15 -0.77 -10.43
CA TRP A 154 4.00 -1.77 -11.04
C TRP A 154 4.24 -2.98 -10.14
N LEU A 155 4.38 -2.81 -8.82
CA LEU A 155 4.48 -3.94 -7.88
C LEU A 155 3.18 -4.75 -7.80
N ILE A 156 2.02 -4.10 -7.86
CA ILE A 156 0.71 -4.77 -7.83
C ILE A 156 0.52 -5.64 -9.07
N PHE A 157 0.69 -5.05 -10.26
CA PHE A 157 0.42 -5.75 -11.54
C PHE A 157 1.62 -6.53 -12.08
N GLY A 158 2.83 -6.08 -11.81
CA GLY A 158 4.10 -6.65 -12.29
C GLY A 158 4.70 -7.70 -11.37
N SER A 159 4.05 -8.05 -10.26
CA SER A 159 4.48 -9.09 -9.30
C SER A 159 4.87 -10.41 -9.98
N ARG A 160 4.13 -10.82 -11.04
CA ARG A 160 4.43 -12.01 -11.85
C ARG A 160 5.76 -11.90 -12.62
N GLY A 161 6.11 -10.71 -13.10
CA GLY A 161 7.36 -10.46 -13.82
C GLY A 161 8.57 -10.49 -12.90
N ILE A 162 8.45 -9.87 -11.72
CA ILE A 162 9.53 -9.84 -10.71
C ILE A 162 9.80 -11.25 -10.16
N ALA A 163 8.75 -12.02 -9.87
CA ALA A 163 8.91 -13.40 -9.40
C ALA A 163 9.71 -14.26 -10.40
N ARG A 164 9.39 -14.16 -11.70
CA ARG A 164 10.14 -14.83 -12.77
C ARG A 164 11.58 -14.33 -12.87
N PHE A 165 11.80 -13.02 -12.75
CA PHE A 165 13.15 -12.45 -12.78
C PHE A 165 14.03 -12.96 -11.63
N VAL A 166 13.50 -12.97 -10.40
CA VAL A 166 14.22 -13.49 -9.23
C VAL A 166 14.56 -14.97 -9.38
N LEU A 167 13.62 -15.77 -9.89
CA LEU A 167 13.85 -17.18 -10.19
C LEU A 167 14.91 -17.36 -11.28
N TRP A 168 14.87 -16.55 -12.33
CA TRP A 168 15.86 -16.56 -13.42
C TRP A 168 17.27 -16.23 -12.92
N VAL A 169 17.43 -15.19 -12.10
CA VAL A 169 18.73 -14.83 -11.51
C VAL A 169 19.27 -15.98 -10.66
N ARG A 170 18.39 -16.66 -9.91
CA ARG A 170 18.79 -17.77 -9.06
C ARG A 170 19.19 -19.02 -9.85
N THR A 171 18.50 -19.33 -10.94
CA THR A 171 18.84 -20.50 -11.78
C THR A 171 20.05 -20.24 -12.68
N ALA A 172 20.31 -18.99 -13.07
CA ALA A 172 21.49 -18.61 -13.85
C ALA A 172 22.82 -18.92 -13.13
N GLY A 173 22.85 -18.80 -11.80
CA GLY A 173 24.02 -19.13 -10.98
C GLY A 173 24.28 -20.63 -10.77
N VAL A 174 23.27 -21.48 -10.92
CA VAL A 174 23.40 -22.94 -10.69
C VAL A 174 23.86 -23.66 -11.96
N ASN A 175 23.41 -23.23 -13.13
CA ASN A 175 23.74 -23.89 -14.40
C ASN A 175 25.15 -23.57 -14.93
N SER A 176 25.86 -22.62 -14.32
CA SER A 176 27.23 -22.24 -14.70
C SER A 176 28.29 -23.18 -14.10
N GLY A 177 27.97 -23.96 -13.06
CA GLY A 177 28.92 -24.86 -12.38
C GLY A 177 29.05 -26.27 -12.96
N VAL A 178 28.09 -26.73 -13.78
CA VAL A 178 28.03 -28.13 -14.24
C VAL A 178 28.85 -28.37 -15.52
N LYS A 179 29.36 -27.32 -16.18
CA LYS A 179 30.09 -27.45 -17.46
C LYS A 179 31.61 -27.68 -17.36
N SER A 180 32.17 -27.88 -16.16
CA SER A 180 33.64 -27.85 -15.97
C SER A 180 34.30 -29.20 -15.64
N THR A 181 33.60 -30.32 -15.63
CA THR A 181 34.15 -31.58 -15.07
C THR A 181 34.33 -32.73 -16.07
N ASP A 182 34.03 -32.53 -17.35
CA ASP A 182 34.17 -33.55 -18.40
C ASP A 182 35.35 -33.28 -19.38
N ALA A 183 36.47 -32.73 -18.87
CA ALA A 183 37.70 -32.54 -19.65
C ALA A 183 38.90 -33.22 -18.98
#